data_AF-C7G7Q9-F1
#
_entry.id   AF-C7G7Q9-F1
#
_cell.length_a   1.000
_cell.length_b   1.000
_cell.length_c   1.000
_cell.angle_alpha   90.00
_cell.angle_beta   90.00
_cell.angle_gamma   90.00
#
_symmetry.space_group_name_H-M   'P 1'
#
loop_
_entity.id
_entity.type
_entity.pdbx_description
1 polymer ?
#
loop_
_entity_poly.entity_id
_entity_poly.type
_entity_poly.pdbx_seq_one_letter_code
_entity_poly.pdbx_strand_id
1 'polypeptide(L)'
;MKNKLNLPELESKKVFAYFEELAAIPHGSRNTRQISDYLISFAKEHGLECYQDEANNVVIIQEASDGYESADPIIMQGHMDMVCE
;
A
#
# COMPACT_ATOMS: atom_id res chain seq x y z
N MET A 1 -7.85 -31.02 2.80
CA MET A 1 -8.76 -29.99 2.25
C MET A 1 -7.91 -28.75 1.98
N LYS A 2 -7.49 -28.53 0.73
CA LYS A 2 -6.85 -27.27 0.35
C LYS A 2 -7.99 -26.34 -0.07
N ASN A 3 -8.38 -25.40 0.80
CA ASN A 3 -9.27 -24.31 0.41
C ASN A 3 -8.47 -23.40 -0.53
N LYS A 4 -8.51 -23.74 -1.82
CA LYS A 4 -8.08 -22.86 -2.89
C LYS A 4 -9.14 -21.77 -2.91
N LEU A 5 -8.85 -20.60 -2.32
CA LEU A 5 -9.76 -19.46 -2.42
C LEU A 5 -10.02 -19.22 -3.91
N ASN A 6 -11.26 -19.43 -4.34
CA ASN A 6 -11.71 -19.14 -5.69
C ASN A 6 -12.13 -17.66 -5.69
N LEU A 7 -11.13 -16.77 -5.66
CA LEU A 7 -11.33 -15.33 -5.72
C LEU A 7 -11.69 -14.97 -7.16
N PRO A 8 -12.85 -14.38 -7.44
CA PRO A 8 -13.40 -14.28 -8.79
C PRO A 8 -12.46 -13.49 -9.71
N GLU A 9 -12.39 -13.89 -10.97
CA GLU A 9 -11.48 -13.38 -12.01
C GLU A 9 -11.61 -11.89 -12.40
N LEU A 10 -12.27 -11.04 -11.61
CA LEU A 10 -12.57 -9.64 -11.93
C LEU A 10 -11.72 -8.66 -11.11
N GLU A 11 -10.89 -7.84 -11.78
CA GLU A 11 -10.21 -6.59 -11.32
C GLU A 11 -9.26 -6.69 -10.11
N SER A 12 -9.52 -7.63 -9.19
CA SER A 12 -8.93 -7.75 -7.86
C SER A 12 -7.59 -8.49 -7.87
N LYS A 13 -7.21 -9.11 -9.00
CA LYS A 13 -5.96 -9.88 -9.12
C LYS A 13 -4.73 -9.02 -8.77
N LYS A 14 -4.71 -7.76 -9.20
CA LYS A 14 -3.61 -6.82 -8.86
C LYS A 14 -3.59 -6.47 -7.38
N VAL A 15 -4.77 -6.22 -6.79
CA VAL A 15 -4.89 -5.93 -5.35
C VAL A 15 -4.38 -7.11 -4.52
N PHE A 16 -4.76 -8.34 -4.87
CA PHE A 16 -4.29 -9.53 -4.16
C PHE A 16 -2.80 -9.82 -4.36
N ALA A 17 -2.21 -9.47 -5.51
CA ALA A 17 -0.76 -9.55 -5.69
C ALA A 17 -0.02 -8.62 -4.71
N TYR A 18 -0.44 -7.34 -4.63
CA TYR A 18 0.13 -6.42 -3.64
C TYR A 18 -0.15 -6.87 -2.21
N PHE A 19 -1.34 -7.40 -1.93
CA PHE A 19 -1.65 -7.94 -0.60
C PHE A 19 -0.70 -9.08 -0.21
N GLU A 20 -0.38 -9.99 -1.13
CA GLU A 20 0.57 -11.08 -0.88
C GLU A 20 1.99 -10.56 -0.60
N GLU A 21 2.45 -9.54 -1.35
CA GLU A 21 3.73 -8.88 -1.10
C GLU A 21 3.79 -8.19 0.27
N LEU A 22 2.75 -7.41 0.62
CA LEU A 22 2.66 -6.73 1.92
C LEU A 22 2.60 -7.75 3.06
N ALA A 23 1.80 -8.81 2.93
CA ALA A 23 1.64 -9.86 3.94
C ALA A 23 2.92 -10.68 4.18
N ALA A 24 3.82 -10.77 3.18
CA ALA A 24 5.11 -11.43 3.32
C ALA A 24 6.12 -10.64 4.15
N ILE A 25 5.91 -9.32 4.33
CA ILE A 25 6.77 -8.46 5.12
C ILE A 25 6.28 -8.50 6.58
N PRO A 26 7.11 -8.82 7.58
CA PRO A 26 6.69 -8.73 8.98
C PRO A 26 6.41 -7.27 9.39
N HIS A 27 5.16 -6.95 9.73
CA HIS A 27 4.74 -5.59 10.07
C HIS A 27 3.80 -5.52 11.29
N GLY A 28 4.19 -6.14 12.40
CA GLY A 28 3.47 -6.03 13.67
C GLY A 28 3.37 -4.60 14.18
N SER A 29 2.39 -4.29 15.03
CA SER A 29 2.31 -3.00 15.72
C SER A 29 3.65 -2.62 16.36
N ARG A 30 4.14 -1.40 16.11
CA ARG A 30 5.47 -0.86 16.49
C ARG A 30 6.68 -1.48 15.76
N ASN A 31 6.47 -2.39 14.82
CA ASN A 31 7.48 -2.96 13.93
C ASN A 31 7.14 -2.64 12.46
N THR A 32 7.06 -1.36 12.12
CA THR A 32 6.55 -0.89 10.81
C THR A 32 7.65 -0.47 9.84
N ARG A 33 8.93 -0.53 10.23
CA ARG A 33 10.02 0.03 9.42
C ARG A 33 10.12 -0.63 8.05
N GLN A 34 10.10 -1.96 7.99
CA GLN A 34 10.28 -2.70 6.74
C GLN A 34 9.13 -2.47 5.74
N ILE A 35 7.88 -2.47 6.22
CA ILE A 35 6.72 -2.20 5.36
C ILE A 35 6.69 -0.76 4.88
N SER A 36 7.10 0.18 5.74
CA SER A 36 7.25 1.59 5.39
C SER A 36 8.32 1.80 4.30
N ASP A 37 9.50 1.17 4.45
CA ASP A 37 10.59 1.23 3.47
C ASP A 37 10.19 0.59 2.12
N TYR A 38 9.37 -0.48 2.14
CA TYR A 38 8.78 -1.06 0.93
C TYR A 38 7.87 -0.07 0.21
N LEU A 39 6.95 0.60 0.91
CA LEU A 39 6.03 1.58 0.31
C LEU A 39 6.77 2.78 -0.30
N ILE A 40 7.84 3.26 0.36
CA ILE A 40 8.70 4.32 -0.18
C ILE A 40 9.44 3.86 -1.44
N SER A 41 9.90 2.61 -1.47
CA SER A 41 10.58 2.04 -2.63
C SER A 41 9.60 1.89 -3.81
N PHE A 42 8.38 1.39 -3.55
CA PHE A 42 7.30 1.31 -4.51
C PHE A 42 7.00 2.67 -5.14
N ALA A 43 6.80 3.70 -4.32
CA ALA A 43 6.53 5.05 -4.80
C ALA A 43 7.66 5.59 -5.69
N LYS A 44 8.92 5.43 -5.27
CA LYS A 44 10.10 5.85 -6.04
C LYS A 44 10.23 5.13 -7.37
N GLU A 45 10.00 3.81 -7.40
CA GLU A 45 10.04 3.01 -8.63
C GLU A 45 8.99 3.47 -9.64
N HIS A 46 7.84 3.95 -9.14
CA HIS A 46 6.74 4.43 -9.96
C HIS A 46 6.81 5.94 -10.25
N GLY A 47 7.88 6.62 -9.81
CA GLY A 47 8.07 8.06 -10.01
C GLY A 47 7.09 8.95 -9.23
N LEU A 48 6.53 8.43 -8.14
CA LEU A 48 5.56 9.13 -7.29
C LEU A 48 6.27 9.98 -6.24
N GLU A 49 5.71 11.17 -5.97
CA GLU A 49 6.13 11.97 -4.83
C GLU A 49 5.74 11.24 -3.54
N CYS A 50 6.67 11.14 -2.58
CA CYS A 50 6.42 10.44 -1.34
C CYS A 50 7.23 11.01 -0.18
N TYR A 51 6.65 10.86 1.02
CA TYR A 51 7.22 11.30 2.28
C TYR A 51 7.17 10.14 3.29
N GLN A 52 8.22 10.03 4.10
CA GLN A 52 8.32 9.12 5.24
C GLN A 52 8.70 9.95 6.46
N ASP A 53 7.94 9.86 7.55
CA ASP A 53 8.27 10.55 8.80
C ASP A 53 9.08 9.68 9.78
N GLU A 54 9.47 10.27 10.92
CA GLU A 54 10.24 9.57 11.96
C GLU A 54 9.45 8.43 12.64
N ALA A 55 8.12 8.45 12.56
CA ALA A 55 7.23 7.40 13.08
C ALA A 55 6.95 6.31 12.02
N ASN A 56 7.61 6.38 10.86
CA ASN A 56 7.44 5.52 9.69
C ASN A 56 6.08 5.67 8.99
N ASN A 57 5.30 6.73 9.24
CA ASN A 57 4.12 7.02 8.43
C ASN A 57 4.55 7.36 7.01
N VAL A 58 3.73 6.94 6.03
CA VAL A 58 4.01 7.14 4.61
C VAL A 58 2.87 7.91 3.98
N VAL A 59 3.21 8.94 3.20
CA VAL A 59 2.30 9.63 2.27
C VAL A 59 2.85 9.44 0.88
N ILE A 60 2.01 8.95 -0.04
CA ILE A 60 2.33 8.82 -1.48
C ILE A 60 1.32 9.69 -2.22
N ILE A 61 1.82 10.55 -3.10
CA ILE A 61 1.04 11.50 -3.87
C ILE A 61 1.06 11.06 -5.33
N GLN A 62 -0.13 10.92 -5.90
CA GLN A 62 -0.35 10.72 -7.32
C GLN A 62 -1.19 11.89 -7.82
N GLU A 63 -0.67 12.61 -8.79
CA GLU A 63 -1.39 13.72 -9.42
C GLU A 63 -2.65 13.22 -10.13
N ALA A 64 -3.62 14.12 -10.29
CA ALA A 64 -4.88 13.82 -10.95
C ALA A 64 -4.64 13.25 -12.36
N SER A 65 -5.44 12.26 -12.75
CA SER A 65 -5.47 11.82 -14.15
C SER A 65 -6.05 12.91 -15.04
N ASP A 66 -5.63 12.92 -16.31
CA ASP A 66 -6.10 13.86 -17.34
C ASP A 66 -7.62 14.12 -17.26
N GLY A 67 -8.00 15.39 -17.13
CA GLY A 67 -9.38 15.85 -17.03
C GLY A 67 -9.94 15.98 -15.61
N TYR A 68 -9.15 15.66 -14.57
CA TYR A 68 -9.54 15.79 -13.16
C TYR A 68 -8.68 16.79 -12.37
N GLU A 69 -7.86 17.62 -13.02
CA GLU A 69 -6.88 18.52 -12.39
C GLU A 69 -7.54 19.63 -11.53
N SER A 70 -8.83 19.87 -11.72
CA SER A 70 -9.63 20.84 -10.95
C SER A 70 -10.51 20.18 -9.88
N ALA A 71 -10.50 18.85 -9.78
CA ALA A 71 -11.23 18.15 -8.73
C ALA A 71 -10.52 18.36 -7.38
N ASP A 72 -11.30 18.34 -6.30
CA ASP A 72 -10.73 18.40 -4.95
C ASP A 72 -9.85 17.16 -4.70
N PRO A 73 -8.67 17.33 -4.05
CA PRO A 73 -7.80 16.21 -3.72
C PRO A 73 -8.49 15.28 -2.71
N ILE A 74 -8.28 13.98 -2.88
CA ILE A 74 -8.78 12.95 -1.97
C ILE A 74 -7.62 12.24 -1.26
N ILE A 75 -7.87 11.79 -0.03
CA ILE A 75 -6.92 10.97 0.73
C ILE A 75 -7.56 9.60 0.98
N MET A 76 -6.87 8.54 0.55
CA MET A 76 -7.16 7.16 0.95
C MET A 76 -6.22 6.78 2.07
N GLN A 77 -6.77 6.40 3.23
CA GLN A 77 -5.98 6.09 4.42
C GLN A 77 -6.17 4.63 4.84
N GLY A 78 -5.04 3.97 5.13
CA GLY A 78 -4.97 2.65 5.76
C GLY A 78 -3.82 2.64 6.77
N HIS A 79 -3.93 1.80 7.81
CA HIS A 79 -2.82 1.56 8.73
C HIS A 79 -1.98 0.39 8.21
N MET A 80 -0.67 0.48 8.35
CA MET A 80 0.25 -0.54 7.82
C MET A 80 0.47 -1.70 8.79
N ASP A 81 0.19 -1.51 10.09
CA ASP A 81 0.51 -2.49 11.09
C ASP A 81 -0.59 -3.55 11.25
N MET A 82 -0.16 -4.74 11.67
CA MET A 82 -1.05 -5.86 11.98
C MET A 82 -0.91 -6.27 13.45
N VAL A 83 -1.98 -6.85 13.99
CA VAL A 83 -1.94 -7.49 15.30
C VAL A 83 -1.11 -8.78 15.19
N CYS A 84 -0.16 -8.98 16.11
CA CYS A 84 0.60 -10.22 16.21
C CYS A 84 -0.03 -11.17 17.22
N GLU A 85 -0.16 -12.45 16.85
CA GLU A 85 -0.50 -13.56 17.75
C GLU A 85 0.73 -14.45 18.02
#